data_AF-A0A1E1W795-F1
#
_entry.id   AF-A0A1E1W795-F1
#
_cell.length_a   1.000
_cell.length_b   1.000
_cell.length_c   1.000
_cell.angle_alpha   90.00
_cell.angle_beta   90.00
_cell.angle_gamma   90.00
#
_symmetry.space_group_name_H-M   'P 1'
#
loop_
_entity.id
_entity.type
_entity.pdbx_description
1 polymer ?
#
loop_
_entity_poly.entity_id
_entity_poly.type
_entity_poly.pdbx_seq_one_letter_code
_entity_poly.pdbx_strand_id
1 'polypeptide(L)'
;MIPAAFSFLLLLAPAFGGYVFPDDFQLCRRDDKNLDGCVLSALRDALPKLAKEGISSPISLRTEPVYSKYCEYHIRNVDLLYDEYFFNLSHIGLINSTVVSANADPVNLALNFTTFSPFMMQI
;
A
#
# COMPACT_ATOMS: atom_id res chain seq x y z
N MET A 1 -31.28 -43.97 28.84
CA MET A 1 -30.73 -42.63 29.14
C MET A 1 -29.28 -42.62 28.69
N ILE A 2 -29.04 -42.11 27.49
CA ILE A 2 -27.72 -42.06 26.84
C ILE A 2 -27.29 -40.59 26.90
N PRO A 3 -26.08 -40.26 27.42
CA PRO A 3 -25.73 -38.88 27.67
C PRO A 3 -25.46 -38.16 26.34
N ALA A 4 -26.29 -37.16 26.06
CA ALA A 4 -26.08 -36.19 25.00
C ALA A 4 -24.92 -35.27 25.38
N ALA A 5 -23.69 -35.69 25.10
CA ALA A 5 -22.52 -34.85 25.35
C ALA A 5 -21.32 -35.26 24.48
N PHE A 6 -21.49 -35.43 23.17
CA PHE A 6 -20.33 -35.69 22.30
C PHE A 6 -20.42 -35.17 20.85
N SER A 7 -21.30 -34.19 20.57
CA SER A 7 -21.40 -33.61 19.21
C SER A 7 -21.63 -32.11 19.21
N PHE A 8 -20.79 -31.33 19.91
CA PHE A 8 -20.81 -29.87 19.77
C PHE A 8 -19.42 -29.22 19.87
N LEU A 9 -18.39 -29.91 19.37
CA LEU A 9 -16.99 -29.44 19.42
C LEU A 9 -16.29 -29.63 18.07
N LEU A 10 -16.98 -29.35 16.96
CA LEU A 10 -16.44 -29.41 15.59
C LEU A 10 -16.78 -28.18 14.73
N LEU A 11 -17.32 -27.10 15.32
CA LEU A 11 -17.73 -25.89 14.58
C LEU A 11 -16.83 -24.65 14.81
N LEU A 12 -15.64 -24.83 15.37
CA LEU A 12 -14.62 -23.77 15.41
C LEU A 12 -13.50 -24.10 14.41
N ALA A 13 -13.87 -24.36 13.16
CA ALA A 13 -12.95 -24.11 12.06
C ALA A 13 -12.64 -22.59 12.06
N PRO A 14 -11.38 -22.17 11.90
CA PRO A 14 -11.02 -20.78 12.04
C PRO A 14 -11.77 -19.98 10.98
N ALA A 15 -12.67 -19.09 11.42
CA ALA A 15 -13.36 -18.10 10.58
C ALA A 15 -12.42 -17.02 10.03
N PHE A 16 -11.14 -17.34 9.88
CA PHE A 16 -10.15 -16.57 9.17
C PHE A 16 -9.75 -17.42 7.98
N GLY A 17 -10.51 -17.30 6.89
CA GLY A 17 -9.96 -17.62 5.58
C GLY A 17 -8.66 -16.86 5.48
N GLY A 18 -7.53 -17.57 5.53
CA GLY A 18 -6.21 -16.96 5.44
C GLY A 18 -6.21 -16.11 4.19
N TYR A 19 -5.96 -14.81 4.34
CA TYR A 19 -5.83 -13.91 3.21
C TYR A 19 -4.76 -14.50 2.29
N VAL A 20 -5.18 -14.99 1.13
CA VAL A 20 -4.27 -15.48 0.10
C VAL A 20 -3.90 -14.25 -0.70
N PHE A 21 -2.63 -13.84 -0.59
CA PHE A 21 -2.11 -12.79 -1.43
C PHE A 21 -2.21 -13.26 -2.88
N PRO A 22 -2.71 -12.43 -3.81
CA PRO A 22 -2.90 -12.86 -5.18
C PRO A 22 -1.59 -13.36 -5.81
N ASP A 23 -1.68 -14.43 -6.62
CA ASP A 23 -0.51 -15.12 -7.22
C ASP A 23 0.28 -14.23 -8.20
N ASP A 24 -0.29 -13.09 -8.62
CA ASP A 24 0.31 -12.16 -9.57
C ASP A 24 1.31 -11.18 -8.93
N PHE A 25 1.53 -11.26 -7.63
CA PHE A 25 2.52 -10.45 -6.94
C PHE A 25 3.79 -11.24 -6.62
N GLN A 26 4.94 -10.63 -6.91
CA GLN A 26 6.23 -11.19 -6.57
C GLN A 26 6.41 -11.22 -5.03
N LEU A 27 6.75 -12.39 -4.50
CA LEU A 27 7.07 -12.58 -3.08
C LEU A 27 8.58 -12.51 -2.85
N CYS A 28 9.00 -11.78 -1.82
CA CYS A 28 10.41 -11.67 -1.43
C CYS A 28 10.68 -12.42 -0.12
N ARG A 29 11.74 -13.23 -0.11
CA ARG A 29 12.16 -13.96 1.09
C ARG A 29 12.95 -13.03 2.01
N ARG A 30 12.61 -13.05 3.30
CA ARG A 30 13.24 -12.16 4.31
C ARG A 30 14.74 -12.37 4.46
N ASP A 31 15.23 -13.57 4.19
CA ASP A 31 16.63 -13.98 4.29
C ASP A 31 17.40 -13.86 2.96
N ASP A 32 16.78 -13.26 1.92
CA ASP A 32 17.44 -13.03 0.65
C ASP A 32 18.60 -12.03 0.79
N LYS A 33 19.77 -12.36 0.24
CA LYS A 33 20.94 -11.48 0.20
C LYS A 33 20.69 -10.19 -0.59
N ASN A 34 19.72 -10.19 -1.50
CA ASN A 34 19.29 -9.05 -2.29
C ASN A 34 17.80 -8.71 -2.01
N LEU A 35 17.41 -8.73 -0.74
CA LEU A 35 16.03 -8.41 -0.32
C LEU A 35 15.56 -7.06 -0.89
N ASP A 36 16.37 -6.01 -0.78
CA ASP A 36 16.02 -4.67 -1.28
C ASP A 36 15.75 -4.67 -2.79
N GLY A 37 16.59 -5.36 -3.57
CA GLY A 37 16.40 -5.51 -5.01
C GLY A 37 15.12 -6.27 -5.35
N CYS A 38 14.82 -7.35 -4.62
CA CYS A 38 13.56 -8.09 -4.79
C CYS A 38 12.36 -7.19 -4.49
N VAL A 39 12.38 -6.49 -3.35
CA VAL A 39 11.27 -5.64 -2.91
C VAL A 39 11.05 -4.48 -3.87
N LEU A 40 12.12 -3.88 -4.39
CA LEU A 40 12.02 -2.85 -5.44
C LEU A 40 11.30 -3.39 -6.69
N SER A 41 11.69 -4.58 -7.16
CA SER A 41 11.04 -5.24 -8.30
C SER A 41 9.57 -5.51 -8.01
N ALA A 42 9.28 -6.11 -6.85
CA ALA A 42 7.93 -6.44 -6.42
C ALA A 42 7.04 -5.19 -6.34
N LEU A 43 7.54 -4.07 -5.79
CA LEU A 43 6.79 -2.81 -5.71
C LEU A 43 6.54 -2.19 -7.09
N ARG A 44 7.49 -2.28 -8.03
CA ARG A 44 7.32 -1.80 -9.41
C ARG A 44 6.23 -2.56 -10.15
N ASP A 45 6.13 -3.86 -9.92
CA ASP A 45 5.10 -4.70 -10.53
C ASP A 45 3.74 -4.54 -9.82
N ALA A 46 3.77 -4.37 -8.49
CA ALA A 46 2.58 -4.31 -7.65
C ALA A 46 1.82 -2.98 -7.79
N LEU A 47 2.48 -1.84 -7.61
CA LEU A 47 1.79 -0.55 -7.49
C LEU A 47 0.88 -0.21 -8.69
N PRO A 48 1.30 -0.43 -9.96
CA PRO A 48 0.42 -0.17 -11.10
C PRO A 48 -0.84 -1.06 -11.12
N LYS A 49 -0.70 -2.33 -10.72
CA LYS A 49 -1.83 -3.28 -10.63
C LYS A 49 -2.78 -2.90 -9.50
N LEU A 50 -2.23 -2.55 -8.34
CA LEU A 50 -3.00 -2.03 -7.20
C LEU A 50 -3.81 -0.81 -7.59
N ALA A 51 -3.20 0.11 -8.33
CA ALA A 51 -3.82 1.35 -8.73
C ALA A 51 -4.94 1.16 -9.77
N LYS A 52 -4.80 0.21 -10.69
CA LYS A 52 -5.72 0.00 -11.81
C LYS A 52 -6.83 -1.01 -11.51
N GLU A 53 -6.47 -2.15 -10.94
CA GLU A 53 -7.34 -3.33 -10.81
C GLU A 53 -7.79 -3.55 -9.36
N GLY A 54 -7.01 -3.03 -8.39
CA GLY A 54 -7.17 -3.34 -6.99
C GLY A 54 -6.81 -4.81 -6.69
N ILE A 55 -6.72 -5.17 -5.41
CA ILE A 55 -6.64 -6.58 -5.02
C ILE A 55 -8.07 -7.10 -4.85
N SER A 56 -8.37 -8.27 -5.42
CA SER A 56 -9.62 -8.98 -5.18
C SER A 56 -9.76 -9.38 -3.70
N SER A 57 -10.24 -8.43 -2.89
CA SER A 57 -10.65 -8.57 -1.49
C SER A 57 -9.54 -8.96 -0.48
N PRO A 58 -9.49 -8.34 0.72
CA PRO A 58 -10.43 -7.36 1.28
C PRO A 58 -10.02 -5.89 1.11
N ILE A 59 -8.89 -5.59 0.47
CA ILE A 59 -8.34 -4.22 0.40
C ILE A 59 -8.40 -3.69 -1.04
N SER A 60 -9.39 -2.84 -1.31
CA SER A 60 -9.40 -1.99 -2.51
C SER A 60 -8.67 -0.69 -2.19
N LEU A 61 -7.40 -0.60 -2.59
CA LEU A 61 -6.62 0.63 -2.53
C LEU A 61 -6.96 1.46 -3.77
N ARG A 62 -7.85 2.45 -3.61
CA ARG A 62 -7.99 3.53 -4.60
C ARG A 62 -6.86 4.53 -4.40
N THR A 63 -5.84 4.43 -5.23
CA THR A 63 -4.72 5.38 -5.28
C THR A 63 -5.04 6.59 -6.14
N GLU A 64 -6.23 6.67 -6.74
CA GLU A 64 -6.65 7.83 -7.54
C GLU A 64 -8.19 8.00 -7.56
N PRO A 65 -8.71 9.23 -7.32
CA PRO A 65 -7.99 10.37 -6.76
C PRO A 65 -7.55 10.10 -5.32
N VAL A 66 -6.39 10.61 -4.91
CA VAL A 66 -6.00 10.65 -3.50
C VAL A 66 -6.61 11.87 -2.86
N TYR A 67 -7.53 11.62 -1.93
CA TYR A 67 -8.22 12.67 -1.19
C TYR A 67 -7.44 13.07 0.07
N SER A 68 -7.16 14.37 0.19
CA SER A 68 -6.56 14.96 1.37
C SER A 68 -7.56 15.93 2.00
N LYS A 69 -8.03 15.61 3.21
CA LYS A 69 -8.94 16.50 3.95
C LYS A 69 -8.32 17.88 4.17
N TYR A 70 -7.00 17.91 4.35
CA TYR A 70 -6.23 19.11 4.64
C TYR A 70 -4.81 18.98 4.12
N CYS A 71 -4.28 20.05 3.52
CA CYS A 71 -2.90 20.13 3.02
C CYS A 71 -2.35 21.53 3.26
N GLU A 72 -1.10 21.62 3.70
CA GLU A 72 -0.39 22.88 3.94
C GLU A 72 0.84 22.95 3.05
N TYR A 73 0.98 24.06 2.32
CA TYR A 73 2.19 24.37 1.57
C TYR A 73 2.93 25.52 2.25
N HIS A 74 4.15 25.24 2.71
CA HIS A 74 5.07 26.24 3.23
C HIS A 74 6.08 26.60 2.14
N ILE A 75 5.77 27.64 1.37
CA ILE A 75 6.61 28.07 0.26
C ILE A 75 7.64 29.06 0.80
N ARG A 76 8.91 28.71 0.62
CA ARG A 76 10.06 29.46 1.13
C ARG A 76 11.09 29.61 0.01
N ASN A 77 10.87 30.57 -0.88
CA ASN A 77 11.80 30.93 -1.95
C ASN A 77 12.47 32.28 -1.65
N VAL A 78 13.52 32.62 -2.41
CA VAL A 78 14.31 33.85 -2.19
C VAL A 78 13.42 35.10 -2.23
N ASP A 79 12.47 35.15 -3.16
CA ASP A 79 11.65 36.33 -3.42
C ASP A 79 10.22 36.23 -2.86
N LEU A 80 9.79 35.06 -2.39
CA LEU A 80 8.40 34.83 -1.99
C LEU A 80 8.32 33.83 -0.83
N LEU A 81 7.75 34.30 0.27
CA LEU A 81 7.45 33.51 1.47
C LEU A 81 5.95 33.59 1.72
N TYR A 82 5.25 32.46 1.60
CA TYR A 82 3.83 32.40 1.96
C TYR A 82 3.44 30.98 2.36
N ASP A 83 2.35 30.90 3.13
CA ASP A 83 1.70 29.66 3.50
C ASP A 83 0.36 29.57 2.78
N GLU A 84 0.06 28.41 2.23
CA GLU A 84 -1.22 28.13 1.59
C GLU A 84 -1.88 26.89 2.21
N TYR A 85 -3.17 27.01 2.49
CA TYR A 85 -3.95 26.04 3.22
C TYR A 85 -5.11 25.56 2.35
N PHE A 86 -5.11 24.27 2.03
CA PHE A 86 -6.14 23.65 1.21
C PHE A 86 -7.01 22.71 2.04
N PHE A 87 -8.31 22.74 1.77
CA PHE A 87 -9.29 21.83 2.38
C PHE A 87 -9.94 20.99 1.30
N ASN A 88 -10.13 19.69 1.57
CA ASN A 88 -10.81 18.74 0.70
C ASN A 88 -10.19 18.61 -0.70
N LEU A 89 -8.86 18.53 -0.74
CA LEU A 89 -8.11 18.47 -1.99
C LEU A 89 -8.13 17.08 -2.61
N SER A 90 -8.18 17.01 -3.94
CA SER A 90 -7.98 15.75 -4.67
C SER A 90 -6.72 15.81 -5.54
N HIS A 91 -5.86 14.81 -5.39
CA HIS A 91 -4.69 14.63 -6.25
C HIS A 91 -4.92 13.50 -7.25
N ILE A 92 -4.52 13.73 -8.50
CA ILE A 92 -4.54 12.75 -9.58
C ILE A 92 -3.16 12.65 -10.24
N GLY A 93 -2.90 11.54 -10.95
CA GLY A 93 -1.61 11.25 -11.59
C GLY A 93 -0.65 10.39 -10.77
N LEU A 94 -1.03 10.01 -9.54
CA LEU A 94 -0.25 9.10 -8.71
C LEU A 94 -0.17 7.68 -9.30
N ILE A 95 -1.15 7.26 -10.10
CA ILE A 95 -1.08 5.98 -10.83
C ILE A 95 0.12 5.88 -11.78
N ASN A 96 0.65 7.02 -12.23
CA ASN A 96 1.79 7.11 -13.15
C ASN A 96 3.15 7.18 -12.43
N SER A 97 3.15 6.95 -11.11
CA SER A 97 4.36 7.02 -10.31
C SER A 97 5.26 5.82 -10.56
N THR A 98 6.57 6.05 -10.48
CA THR A 98 7.59 5.00 -10.60
C THR A 98 8.30 4.82 -9.27
N VAL A 99 8.52 3.57 -8.83
CA VAL A 99 9.30 3.30 -7.63
C VAL A 99 10.79 3.43 -7.96
N VAL A 100 11.47 4.37 -7.31
CA VAL A 100 12.89 4.67 -7.55
C VAL A 100 13.81 3.97 -6.57
N SER A 101 13.35 3.71 -5.35
CA SER A 101 14.09 3.00 -4.32
C SER A 101 13.14 2.23 -3.40
N ALA A 102 13.66 1.14 -2.84
CA ALA A 102 13.01 0.40 -1.77
C ALA A 102 14.09 -0.17 -0.85
N ASN A 103 13.84 -0.12 0.45
CA ASN A 103 14.67 -0.69 1.49
C ASN A 103 13.76 -1.35 2.52
N ALA A 104 13.99 -2.63 2.75
CA ALA A 104 13.23 -3.42 3.71
C ALA A 104 14.08 -3.67 4.96
N ASP A 105 13.47 -3.45 6.12
CA ASP A 105 14.03 -3.81 7.43
C ASP A 105 13.16 -4.91 8.05
N PRO A 106 13.53 -6.20 7.88
CA PRO A 106 12.78 -7.32 8.42
C PRO A 106 12.76 -7.36 9.96
N VAL A 107 13.75 -6.74 10.62
CA VAL A 107 13.88 -6.75 12.08
C VAL A 107 12.86 -5.79 12.69
N ASN A 108 12.78 -4.58 12.14
CA ASN A 108 11.85 -3.55 12.59
C ASN A 108 10.49 -3.58 11.87
N LEU A 109 10.28 -4.54 10.96
CA LEU A 109 9.08 -4.67 10.13
C LEU A 109 8.75 -3.37 9.36
N ALA A 110 9.80 -2.69 8.89
CA ALA A 110 9.67 -1.42 8.17
C ALA A 110 9.96 -1.60 6.68
N LEU A 111 9.21 -0.87 5.86
CA LEU A 111 9.42 -0.76 4.42
C LEU A 111 9.50 0.72 4.06
N ASN A 112 10.69 1.15 3.66
CA ASN A 112 10.90 2.49 3.14
C ASN A 112 11.01 2.42 1.63
N PHE A 113 10.19 3.17 0.92
CA PHE A 113 10.26 3.25 -0.53
C PHE A 113 10.02 4.68 -0.98
N THR A 114 10.58 5.01 -2.14
CA THR A 114 10.40 6.33 -2.74
C THR A 114 9.78 6.16 -4.12
N THR A 115 8.78 6.99 -4.40
CA THR A 115 8.14 7.08 -5.70
C THR A 115 8.44 8.42 -6.35
N PHE A 116 8.64 8.42 -7.67
CA PHE A 116 8.71 9.61 -8.49
C PHE A 116 7.44 9.71 -9.34
N SER A 117 6.70 10.81 -9.17
CA SER A 117 5.43 11.09 -9.86
C SER A 117 5.64 12.29 -10.79
N PRO A 118 5.88 12.07 -12.10
CA PRO A 118 6.28 13.15 -13.00
C PRO A 118 5.16 14.17 -13.28
N PHE A 119 3.90 13.72 -13.19
CA PHE A 119 2.73 14.54 -13.47
C PHE A 119 1.69 14.31 -12.38
N MET A 120 1.57 15.26 -11.46
CA MET A 120 0.45 15.30 -10.52
C MET A 120 -0.38 16.54 -10.76
N MET A 121 -1.70 16.39 -10.73
CA MET A 121 -2.64 17.51 -10.75
C MET A 121 -3.41 17.57 -9.45
N GLN A 122 -3.65 18.78 -9.00
CA GLN A 122 -4.44 19.13 -7.84
C GLN A 122 -5.75 19.74 -8.32
N ILE A 123 -6.88 19.21 -7.83
CA ILE A 123 -8.25 19.59 -8.20
C ILE A 123 -9.06 19.85 -6.93
#